data_AF-A0A259EXR8-F1
#
_entry.id   AF-A0A259EXR8-F1
#
_cell.length_a   1.000
_cell.length_b   1.000
_cell.length_c   1.000
_cell.angle_alpha   90.00
_cell.angle_beta   90.00
_cell.angle_gamma   90.00
#
_symmetry.space_group_name_H-M   'P 1'
#
loop_
_entity.id
_entity.type
_entity.pdbx_description
1 polymer ?
#
loop_
_entity_poly.entity_id
_entity_poly.type
_entity_poly.pdbx_seq_one_letter_code
_entity_poly.pdbx_strand_id
1 'polypeptide(L)'
;MLIGFVTLYLVLSIGIGVYAATKVHNASDYITAGRSLPMIVVVAMVFATWFGAETVLGIPATFLSENLGGTISDPFGASLALILFGLFFARPLYRMKLLTLGDFFRQRYNRPVEIAISLAIALSYLGWVSAQVVALGLVFNVLSDGIITQIQGIYIGAAVVLLYTLFGGMWSVALTTLVQMTVIVLGLLWIAKLVGDMPEVNGVAPVIAHAAAAGKFEFWPPLEWAAAITFIAGFLTMGLGSIPQQDVFQRANASRNERIAVWGTVIGGTLYFVFSAVPLYLTYSATLIDPVMTTHLLAHDAQLVLPTFVKTHLPLYAQIIFYGALLSVIMSTASGTLLAPSVTISENIIKELMPHHRMSQEKLLWITRCVVVAFTGLVVFYSLWSLQTETSIHQMVENAYKVTLACAFVPLVAGLYWKRANNLGAGLSIVLGLTAWIAMEFAAPDAALPPQFAGLILSAAGMAIGSMAATQRRA
;
A
#
# COMPACT_ATOMS: atom_id res chain seq x y z
N MET A 1 -25.63 -4.75 -18.16
CA MET A 1 -24.55 -4.48 -19.15
C MET A 1 -23.21 -4.21 -18.47
N LEU A 2 -23.14 -3.32 -17.47
CA LEU A 2 -21.89 -2.96 -16.79
C LEU A 2 -21.18 -4.15 -16.10
N ILE A 3 -21.93 -5.02 -15.41
CA ILE A 3 -21.40 -6.29 -14.85
C ILE A 3 -20.75 -7.16 -15.93
N GLY A 4 -21.31 -7.20 -17.15
CA GLY A 4 -20.73 -7.98 -18.25
C GLY A 4 -19.36 -7.48 -18.70
N PHE A 5 -19.18 -6.15 -18.79
CA PHE A 5 -17.88 -5.55 -19.10
C PHE A 5 -16.87 -5.73 -17.97
N VAL A 6 -17.32 -5.62 -16.72
CA VAL A 6 -16.50 -5.95 -15.56
C VAL A 6 -16.04 -7.40 -15.61
N THR A 7 -16.95 -8.35 -15.85
CA THR A 7 -16.59 -9.76 -16.01
C THR A 7 -15.60 -9.97 -17.15
N LEU A 8 -15.80 -9.32 -18.31
CA LEU A 8 -14.85 -9.39 -19.42
C LEU A 8 -13.47 -8.86 -19.03
N TYR A 9 -13.41 -7.71 -18.36
CA TYR A 9 -12.18 -7.12 -17.86
C TYR A 9 -11.45 -8.05 -16.88
N LEU A 10 -12.19 -8.67 -15.94
CA LEU A 10 -11.64 -9.64 -14.99
C LEU A 10 -11.07 -10.87 -15.72
N VAL A 11 -11.81 -11.41 -16.70
CA VAL A 11 -11.38 -12.56 -17.50
C VAL A 11 -10.11 -12.23 -18.29
N LEU A 12 -10.04 -11.06 -18.93
CA LEU A 12 -8.85 -10.62 -19.66
C LEU A 12 -7.65 -10.44 -18.72
N SER A 13 -7.86 -9.85 -17.56
CA SER A 13 -6.80 -9.65 -16.55
C SER A 13 -6.26 -10.98 -16.03
N ILE A 14 -7.15 -11.93 -15.71
CA ILE A 14 -6.77 -13.29 -15.32
C ILE A 14 -6.03 -13.97 -16.47
N GLY A 15 -6.50 -13.82 -17.72
CA GLY A 15 -5.86 -14.39 -18.90
C GLY A 15 -4.42 -13.90 -19.11
N ILE A 16 -4.17 -12.59 -18.95
CA ILE A 16 -2.83 -12.00 -19.01
C ILE A 16 -1.95 -12.57 -17.88
N GLY A 17 -2.49 -12.68 -16.67
CA GLY A 17 -1.76 -13.22 -15.52
C GLY A 17 -1.39 -14.69 -15.68
N VAL A 18 -2.31 -15.52 -16.20
CA VAL A 18 -2.06 -16.94 -16.51
C VAL A 18 -1.05 -17.08 -17.64
N TYR A 19 -1.13 -16.24 -18.67
CA TYR A 19 -0.11 -16.20 -19.72
C TYR A 19 1.27 -15.86 -19.15
N ALA A 20 1.36 -14.84 -18.30
CA ALA A 20 2.62 -14.47 -17.65
C ALA A 20 3.15 -15.57 -16.72
N ALA A 21 2.29 -16.39 -16.12
CA ALA A 21 2.69 -17.55 -15.32
C ALA A 21 3.52 -18.57 -16.12
N THR A 22 3.37 -18.63 -17.45
CA THR A 22 4.22 -19.47 -18.33
C THR A 22 5.69 -19.04 -18.34
N LYS A 23 6.01 -17.86 -17.81
CA LYS A 23 7.38 -17.33 -17.69
C LYS A 23 8.05 -17.67 -16.36
N VAL A 24 7.33 -18.26 -15.40
CA VAL A 24 7.86 -18.57 -14.06
C VAL A 24 8.34 -20.02 -14.02
N HIS A 25 9.65 -20.22 -13.88
CA HIS A 25 10.25 -21.56 -13.80
C HIS A 25 10.82 -21.87 -12.41
N ASN A 26 11.14 -20.85 -11.62
CA ASN A 26 11.76 -20.99 -10.30
C ASN A 26 11.38 -19.82 -9.37
N ALA A 27 11.82 -19.83 -8.11
CA ALA A 27 11.45 -18.80 -7.14
C ALA A 27 12.08 -17.43 -7.46
N SER A 28 13.27 -17.36 -8.08
CA SER A 28 13.87 -16.09 -8.51
C SER A 28 13.02 -15.39 -9.58
N ASP A 29 12.48 -16.15 -10.54
CA ASP A 29 11.54 -15.62 -11.53
C ASP A 29 10.24 -15.15 -10.87
N TYR A 30 9.72 -15.95 -9.92
CA TYR A 30 8.48 -15.65 -9.20
C TYR A 30 8.61 -14.42 -8.30
N ILE A 31 9.78 -14.17 -7.71
CA ILE A 31 9.97 -13.12 -6.71
C ILE A 31 10.53 -11.83 -7.33
N THR A 32 11.49 -11.93 -8.25
CA THR A 32 12.23 -10.74 -8.77
C THR A 32 12.17 -10.57 -10.27
N ALA A 33 11.41 -11.42 -10.99
CA ALA A 33 11.41 -11.46 -12.45
C ALA A 33 12.84 -11.54 -13.04
N GLY A 34 13.74 -12.24 -12.34
CA GLY A 34 15.15 -12.38 -12.73
C GLY A 34 15.94 -11.07 -12.78
N ARG A 35 15.47 -10.00 -12.12
CA ARG A 35 16.09 -8.66 -12.16
C ARG A 35 16.31 -8.14 -13.57
N SER A 36 15.28 -8.24 -14.40
CA SER A 36 15.36 -7.96 -15.83
C SER A 36 14.51 -6.76 -16.27
N LEU A 37 13.75 -6.16 -15.35
CA LEU A 37 12.68 -5.24 -15.72
C LEU A 37 13.23 -3.86 -16.16
N PRO A 38 12.72 -3.30 -17.27
CA PRO A 38 13.11 -1.99 -17.76
C PRO A 38 12.43 -0.87 -16.98
N MET A 39 12.92 0.36 -17.16
CA MET A 39 12.47 1.56 -16.45
C MET A 39 10.95 1.75 -16.46
N ILE A 40 10.32 1.69 -17.63
CA ILE A 40 8.89 1.94 -17.78
C ILE A 40 8.04 0.96 -16.96
N VAL A 41 8.46 -0.31 -16.89
CA VAL A 41 7.76 -1.34 -16.12
C VAL A 41 7.94 -1.10 -14.62
N VAL A 42 9.14 -0.72 -14.16
CA VAL A 42 9.38 -0.42 -12.75
C VAL A 42 8.60 0.82 -12.29
N VAL A 43 8.56 1.88 -13.11
CA VAL A 43 7.73 3.07 -12.85
C VAL A 43 6.27 2.67 -12.74
N ALA A 44 5.76 1.88 -13.68
CA ALA A 44 4.38 1.42 -13.67
C ALA A 44 4.06 0.58 -12.43
N MET A 45 4.95 -0.35 -12.06
CA MET A 45 4.79 -1.18 -10.87
C MET A 45 4.76 -0.36 -9.58
N VAL A 46 5.69 0.59 -9.43
CA VAL A 46 5.74 1.44 -8.24
C VAL A 46 4.48 2.30 -8.16
N PHE A 47 4.11 2.96 -9.25
CA PHE A 47 2.90 3.78 -9.34
C PHE A 47 1.64 2.97 -8.99
N ALA A 48 1.36 1.88 -9.74
CA ALA A 48 0.08 1.21 -9.65
C ALA A 48 -0.12 0.47 -8.33
N THR A 49 0.97 0.04 -7.68
CA THR A 49 0.87 -0.61 -6.38
C THR A 49 0.39 0.34 -5.31
N TRP A 50 0.87 1.58 -5.37
CA TRP A 50 0.53 2.60 -4.38
C TRP A 50 -0.78 3.31 -4.71
N PHE A 51 -1.16 3.39 -5.99
CA PHE A 51 -2.39 4.03 -6.45
C PHE A 51 -3.68 3.20 -6.18
N GLY A 52 -3.76 2.44 -5.09
CA GLY A 52 -4.82 1.46 -4.83
C GLY A 52 -6.19 2.03 -4.42
N ALA A 53 -7.00 1.19 -3.78
CA ALA A 53 -8.33 1.55 -3.25
C ALA A 53 -8.30 2.79 -2.35
N GLU A 54 -7.27 2.91 -1.51
CA GLU A 54 -7.06 4.05 -0.64
C GLU A 54 -7.00 5.35 -1.44
N THR A 55 -6.18 5.41 -2.49
CA THR A 55 -6.02 6.64 -3.28
C THR A 55 -7.26 7.05 -4.05
N VAL A 56 -8.05 6.09 -4.53
CA VAL A 56 -9.23 6.38 -5.34
C VAL A 56 -10.50 6.57 -4.50
N LEU A 57 -10.64 5.87 -3.36
CA LEU A 57 -11.86 5.90 -2.54
C LEU A 57 -11.63 6.46 -1.13
N GLY A 58 -10.50 6.13 -0.50
CA GLY A 58 -10.16 6.53 0.86
C GLY A 58 -9.78 8.01 0.98
N ILE A 59 -8.70 8.45 0.32
CA ILE A 59 -8.22 9.83 0.41
C ILE A 59 -9.29 10.84 0.02
N PRO A 60 -10.08 10.65 -1.06
CA PRO A 60 -11.10 11.64 -1.40
C PRO A 60 -12.21 11.72 -0.36
N ALA A 61 -12.56 10.60 0.30
CA ALA A 61 -13.46 10.60 1.43
C ALA A 61 -12.88 11.37 2.62
N THR A 62 -11.61 11.12 2.97
CA THR A 62 -10.89 11.86 4.02
C THR A 62 -10.80 13.35 3.69
N PHE A 63 -10.52 13.73 2.44
CA PHE A 63 -10.46 15.14 2.02
C PHE A 63 -11.81 15.86 2.18
N LEU A 64 -12.92 15.18 1.88
CA LEU A 64 -14.25 15.75 2.08
C LEU A 64 -14.57 15.97 3.56
N SER A 65 -14.15 15.06 4.44
CA SER A 65 -14.44 15.12 5.89
C SER A 65 -13.46 15.97 6.69
N GLU A 66 -12.17 15.90 6.37
CA GLU A 66 -11.04 16.40 7.17
C GLU A 66 -10.16 17.43 6.46
N ASN A 67 -10.59 17.90 5.28
CA ASN A 67 -9.85 18.86 4.44
C ASN A 67 -8.48 18.32 3.98
N LEU A 68 -7.64 19.18 3.39
CA LEU A 68 -6.33 18.79 2.88
C LEU A 68 -5.40 18.30 4.00
N GLY A 69 -5.51 18.87 5.21
CA GLY A 69 -4.72 18.47 6.37
C GLY A 69 -4.89 16.99 6.76
N GLY A 70 -6.10 16.44 6.65
CA GLY A 70 -6.36 15.01 6.90
C GLY A 70 -5.68 14.06 5.91
N THR A 71 -5.26 14.56 4.74
CA THR A 71 -4.58 13.77 3.70
C THR A 71 -3.04 13.73 3.87
N ILE A 72 -2.53 14.15 5.03
CA ILE A 72 -1.07 14.24 5.25
C ILE A 72 -0.37 12.88 5.17
N SER A 73 -1.03 11.79 5.58
CA SER A 73 -0.48 10.43 5.46
C SER A 73 -0.42 9.98 3.99
N ASP A 74 -1.53 10.07 3.26
CA ASP A 74 -1.63 9.76 1.83
C ASP A 74 -2.35 10.92 1.11
N PRO A 75 -1.74 11.59 0.10
CA PRO A 75 -0.57 11.16 -0.71
C PRO A 75 0.80 11.66 -0.25
N PHE A 76 0.87 12.60 0.68
CA PHE A 76 2.13 13.26 1.00
C PHE A 76 3.15 12.31 1.62
N GLY A 77 2.78 11.58 2.68
CA GLY A 77 3.64 10.59 3.33
C GLY A 77 3.99 9.43 2.39
N ALA A 78 3.01 8.81 1.74
CA ALA A 78 3.25 7.70 0.80
C ALA A 78 4.22 8.08 -0.34
N SER A 79 4.06 9.26 -0.93
CA SER A 79 4.96 9.76 -1.98
C SER A 79 6.37 10.03 -1.45
N LEU A 80 6.46 10.61 -0.24
CA LEU A 80 7.73 10.81 0.44
C LEU A 80 8.45 9.48 0.62
N ALA A 81 7.76 8.43 1.07
CA ALA A 81 8.34 7.11 1.29
C ALA A 81 9.00 6.56 0.02
N LEU A 82 8.30 6.61 -1.12
CA LEU A 82 8.80 6.14 -2.40
C LEU A 82 10.01 6.94 -2.89
N ILE A 83 9.94 8.26 -2.79
CA ILE A 83 11.03 9.15 -3.20
C ILE A 83 12.27 8.93 -2.31
N LEU A 84 12.09 8.90 -0.98
CA LEU A 84 13.17 8.63 -0.05
C LEU A 84 13.77 7.24 -0.24
N PHE A 85 12.93 6.22 -0.42
CA PHE A 85 13.38 4.87 -0.73
C PHE A 85 14.26 4.87 -1.98
N GLY A 86 13.79 5.47 -3.08
CA GLY A 86 14.54 5.55 -4.32
C GLY A 86 15.89 6.24 -4.16
N LEU A 87 15.92 7.42 -3.53
CA LEU A 87 17.12 8.24 -3.41
C LEU A 87 18.16 7.66 -2.45
N PHE A 88 17.72 7.10 -1.32
CA PHE A 88 18.62 6.68 -0.25
C PHE A 88 18.76 5.16 -0.18
N PHE A 89 17.67 4.40 -0.23
CA PHE A 89 17.68 2.97 0.13
C PHE A 89 17.87 2.03 -1.07
N ALA A 90 17.34 2.39 -2.24
CA ALA A 90 17.32 1.51 -3.41
C ALA A 90 18.71 1.08 -3.85
N ARG A 91 19.66 2.04 -3.98
CA ARG A 91 21.02 1.75 -4.45
C ARG A 91 21.81 0.81 -3.53
N PRO A 92 21.97 1.09 -2.22
CA PRO A 92 22.74 0.20 -1.34
C PRO A 92 22.09 -1.19 -1.25
N LEU A 93 20.77 -1.28 -1.11
CA LEU A 93 20.07 -2.56 -1.03
C LEU A 93 20.15 -3.35 -2.34
N TYR A 94 20.03 -2.70 -3.50
CA TYR A 94 20.11 -3.34 -4.81
C TYR A 94 21.46 -4.06 -5.02
N ARG A 95 22.56 -3.48 -4.52
CA ARG A 95 23.92 -4.04 -4.65
C ARG A 95 24.14 -5.31 -3.82
N MET A 96 23.34 -5.53 -2.78
CA MET A 96 23.45 -6.69 -1.90
C MET A 96 22.89 -7.98 -2.52
N LYS A 97 22.20 -7.90 -3.66
CA LYS A 97 21.61 -9.05 -4.38
C LYS A 97 20.72 -9.94 -3.49
N LEU A 98 19.95 -9.30 -2.62
CA LEU A 98 19.03 -9.96 -1.69
C LEU A 98 17.77 -10.42 -2.42
N LEU A 99 17.12 -11.48 -1.93
CA LEU A 99 15.82 -11.93 -2.42
C LEU A 99 14.70 -11.14 -1.72
N THR A 100 14.85 -10.93 -0.41
CA THR A 100 13.91 -10.16 0.41
C THR A 100 14.63 -9.09 1.23
N LEU A 101 13.85 -8.15 1.78
CA LEU A 101 14.38 -7.21 2.76
C LEU A 101 14.70 -7.92 4.09
N GLY A 102 14.05 -9.03 4.41
CA GLY A 102 14.42 -9.89 5.54
C GLY A 102 15.89 -10.31 5.50
N ASP A 103 16.39 -10.67 4.32
CA ASP A 103 17.79 -11.08 4.13
C ASP A 103 18.78 -9.98 4.53
N PHE A 104 18.42 -8.70 4.34
CA PHE A 104 19.22 -7.57 4.81
C PHE A 104 19.40 -7.62 6.32
N PHE A 105 18.30 -7.78 7.06
CA PHE A 105 18.34 -7.82 8.52
C PHE A 105 19.13 -9.03 9.03
N ARG A 106 19.07 -10.17 8.33
CA ARG A 106 19.91 -11.34 8.63
C ARG A 106 21.39 -11.03 8.48
N GLN A 107 21.78 -10.49 7.32
CA GLN A 107 23.18 -10.22 6.99
C GLN A 107 23.76 -9.11 7.87
N ARG A 108 22.95 -8.09 8.17
CA ARG A 108 23.40 -6.93 8.95
C ARG A 108 23.40 -7.18 10.45
N TYR A 109 22.46 -7.98 10.94
CA TYR A 109 22.27 -8.26 12.35
C TYR A 109 22.39 -9.75 12.64
N ASN A 110 21.26 -10.41 12.90
CA ASN A 110 21.18 -11.83 13.17
C ASN A 110 19.78 -12.38 12.90
N ARG A 111 19.65 -13.70 13.06
CA ARG A 111 18.43 -14.45 12.77
C ARG A 111 17.20 -14.03 13.60
N PRO A 112 17.29 -13.82 14.94
CA PRO A 112 16.15 -13.34 15.70
C PRO A 112 15.60 -11.99 15.23
N VAL A 113 16.50 -11.04 14.89
CA VAL A 113 16.12 -9.71 14.38
C VAL A 113 15.43 -9.84 13.02
N GLU A 114 15.98 -10.67 12.12
CA GLU A 114 15.35 -10.97 10.82
C GLU A 114 13.92 -11.50 11.01
N ILE A 115 13.73 -12.53 11.83
CA ILE A 115 12.41 -13.16 12.02
C ILE A 115 11.41 -12.15 12.59
N ALA A 116 11.80 -11.41 13.63
CA ALA A 116 10.92 -10.44 14.29
C ALA A 116 10.47 -9.33 13.33
N ILE A 117 11.40 -8.74 12.57
CA ILE A 117 11.07 -7.69 11.59
C ILE A 117 10.28 -8.27 10.41
N SER A 118 10.66 -9.44 9.89
CA SER A 118 9.97 -10.09 8.77
C SER A 118 8.52 -10.41 9.14
N LEU A 119 8.28 -10.90 10.36
CA LEU A 119 6.93 -11.15 10.87
C LEU A 119 6.14 -9.85 11.03
N ALA A 120 6.74 -8.81 11.60
CA ALA A 120 6.08 -7.51 11.76
C ALA A 120 5.69 -6.87 10.40
N ILE A 121 6.60 -6.90 9.42
CA ILE A 121 6.32 -6.48 8.04
C ILE A 121 5.19 -7.34 7.45
N ALA A 122 5.27 -8.66 7.54
CA ALA A 122 4.26 -9.54 6.96
C ALA A 122 2.86 -9.34 7.57
N LEU A 123 2.78 -9.15 8.89
CA LEU A 123 1.53 -8.85 9.58
C LEU A 123 0.97 -7.48 9.21
N SER A 124 1.83 -6.47 8.96
CA SER A 124 1.36 -5.15 8.53
C SER A 124 0.54 -5.21 7.24
N TYR A 125 0.91 -6.10 6.30
CA TYR A 125 0.17 -6.25 5.04
C TYR A 125 -1.27 -6.73 5.20
N LEU A 126 -1.67 -7.30 6.36
CA LEU A 126 -3.06 -7.66 6.60
C LEU A 126 -3.98 -6.44 6.46
N GLY A 127 -3.62 -5.32 7.10
CA GLY A 127 -4.41 -4.09 7.00
C GLY A 127 -4.53 -3.59 5.56
N TRP A 128 -3.40 -3.50 4.86
CA TRP A 128 -3.37 -2.94 3.51
C TRP A 128 -4.07 -3.81 2.47
N VAL A 129 -3.83 -5.13 2.46
CA VAL A 129 -4.45 -6.04 1.49
C VAL A 129 -5.96 -6.13 1.76
N SER A 130 -6.36 -6.20 3.03
CA SER A 130 -7.78 -6.23 3.39
C SER A 130 -8.51 -4.97 2.96
N ALA A 131 -7.88 -3.79 3.06
CA ALA A 131 -8.46 -2.54 2.56
C ALA A 131 -8.80 -2.63 1.06
N GLN A 132 -7.94 -3.28 0.27
CA GLN A 132 -8.21 -3.53 -1.16
C GLN A 132 -9.38 -4.50 -1.37
N VAL A 133 -9.44 -5.59 -0.60
CA VAL A 133 -10.52 -6.59 -0.75
C VAL A 133 -11.88 -6.03 -0.28
N VAL A 134 -11.90 -5.25 0.79
CA VAL A 134 -13.10 -4.51 1.26
C VAL A 134 -13.59 -3.56 0.16
N ALA A 135 -12.67 -2.84 -0.50
CA ALA A 135 -13.00 -1.96 -1.61
C ALA A 135 -13.57 -2.73 -2.83
N LEU A 136 -13.02 -3.91 -3.18
CA LEU A 136 -13.62 -4.77 -4.20
C LEU A 136 -15.05 -5.17 -3.81
N GLY A 137 -15.26 -5.52 -2.53
CA GLY A 137 -16.58 -5.84 -2.01
C GLY A 137 -17.59 -4.70 -2.18
N LEU A 138 -17.16 -3.48 -1.82
CA LEU A 138 -17.95 -2.27 -1.98
C LEU A 138 -18.27 -2.02 -3.47
N VAL A 139 -17.28 -2.09 -4.35
CA VAL A 139 -17.49 -1.89 -5.79
C VAL A 139 -18.46 -2.91 -6.36
N PHE A 140 -18.30 -4.20 -6.06
CA PHE A 140 -19.23 -5.22 -6.54
C PHE A 140 -20.66 -5.02 -6.01
N ASN A 141 -20.80 -4.57 -4.77
CA ASN A 141 -22.11 -4.24 -4.21
C ASN A 141 -22.78 -3.08 -4.96
N VAL A 142 -22.05 -1.98 -5.16
CA VAL A 142 -22.52 -0.81 -5.90
C VAL A 142 -22.90 -1.20 -7.33
N LEU A 143 -22.07 -1.99 -8.03
CA LEU A 143 -22.31 -2.34 -9.43
C LEU A 143 -23.44 -3.34 -9.66
N SER A 144 -23.78 -4.10 -8.63
CA SER A 144 -24.84 -5.10 -8.68
C SER A 144 -26.16 -4.60 -8.11
N ASP A 145 -26.27 -3.31 -7.75
CA ASP A 145 -27.45 -2.74 -7.11
C ASP A 145 -27.82 -3.51 -5.82
N GLY A 146 -26.81 -3.96 -5.08
CA GLY A 146 -26.98 -4.72 -3.84
C GLY A 146 -27.27 -6.22 -4.02
N ILE A 147 -27.39 -6.73 -5.24
CA ILE A 147 -27.60 -8.17 -5.50
C ILE A 147 -26.42 -8.99 -4.94
N ILE A 148 -25.20 -8.50 -5.12
CA ILE A 148 -24.01 -9.03 -4.46
C ILE A 148 -23.80 -8.22 -3.18
N THR A 149 -23.93 -8.85 -2.02
CA THR A 149 -23.65 -8.17 -0.75
C THR A 149 -22.15 -7.83 -0.68
N GLN A 150 -21.78 -6.80 0.10
CA GLN A 150 -20.36 -6.44 0.27
C GLN A 150 -19.52 -7.63 0.76
N ILE A 151 -20.08 -8.47 1.65
CA ILE A 151 -19.45 -9.71 2.13
C ILE A 151 -19.22 -10.70 0.97
N GLN A 152 -20.22 -10.94 0.12
CA GLN A 152 -20.04 -11.79 -1.07
C GLN A 152 -19.00 -11.20 -2.02
N GLY A 153 -19.02 -9.89 -2.19
CA GLY A 153 -18.03 -9.17 -3.00
C GLY A 153 -16.60 -9.31 -2.46
N ILE A 154 -16.40 -9.33 -1.13
CA ILE A 154 -15.10 -9.61 -0.50
C ILE A 154 -14.61 -11.01 -0.89
N TYR A 155 -15.46 -12.03 -0.79
CA TYR A 155 -15.09 -13.40 -1.19
C TYR A 155 -14.74 -13.50 -2.67
N ILE A 156 -15.55 -12.89 -3.55
CA ILE A 156 -15.31 -12.86 -4.99
C ILE A 156 -13.99 -12.13 -5.30
N GLY A 157 -13.79 -10.95 -4.71
CA GLY A 157 -12.59 -10.15 -4.88
C GLY A 157 -11.34 -10.88 -4.42
N ALA A 158 -11.36 -11.47 -3.23
CA ALA A 158 -10.25 -12.26 -2.71
C ALA A 158 -9.93 -13.48 -3.59
N ALA A 159 -10.96 -14.20 -4.07
CA ALA A 159 -10.77 -15.35 -4.95
C ALA A 159 -10.13 -14.93 -6.28
N VAL A 160 -10.60 -13.83 -6.88
CA VAL A 160 -10.02 -13.29 -8.11
C VAL A 160 -8.56 -12.88 -7.88
N VAL A 161 -8.27 -12.10 -6.84
CA VAL A 161 -6.90 -11.67 -6.48
C VAL A 161 -5.98 -12.86 -6.25
N LEU A 162 -6.45 -13.87 -5.51
CA LEU A 162 -5.71 -15.10 -5.25
C LEU A 162 -5.33 -15.82 -6.54
N LEU A 163 -6.29 -16.03 -7.45
CA LEU A 163 -6.09 -16.85 -8.64
C LEU A 163 -4.93 -16.35 -9.52
N TYR A 164 -4.88 -15.07 -9.86
CA TYR A 164 -3.79 -14.59 -10.73
C TYR A 164 -2.49 -14.27 -9.98
N THR A 165 -2.54 -14.06 -8.66
CA THR A 165 -1.32 -13.92 -7.84
C THR A 165 -0.60 -15.26 -7.68
N LEU A 166 -1.35 -16.34 -7.44
CA LEU A 166 -0.84 -17.67 -7.14
C LEU A 166 0.05 -18.25 -8.26
N PHE A 167 -0.37 -18.08 -9.50
CA PHE A 167 0.35 -18.65 -10.64
C PHE A 167 1.43 -17.72 -11.19
N GLY A 168 1.18 -16.41 -11.14
CA GLY A 168 1.88 -15.43 -11.96
C GLY A 168 3.15 -14.81 -11.37
N GLY A 169 3.24 -14.67 -10.04
CA GLY A 169 4.39 -14.02 -9.38
C GLY A 169 4.70 -12.61 -9.92
N MET A 170 5.95 -12.18 -9.78
CA MET A 170 6.42 -10.84 -10.18
C MET A 170 6.30 -10.59 -11.69
N TRP A 171 6.44 -11.61 -12.54
CA TRP A 171 6.25 -11.45 -14.00
C TRP A 171 4.81 -11.12 -14.37
N SER A 172 3.84 -11.79 -13.74
CA SER A 172 2.43 -11.47 -13.90
C SER A 172 2.14 -10.06 -13.41
N VAL A 173 2.58 -9.72 -12.19
CA VAL A 173 2.43 -8.37 -11.63
C VAL A 173 3.01 -7.33 -12.59
N ALA A 174 4.22 -7.52 -13.11
CA ALA A 174 4.85 -6.59 -14.03
C ALA A 174 4.03 -6.36 -15.32
N LEU A 175 3.55 -7.45 -15.94
CA LEU A 175 2.82 -7.37 -17.21
C LEU A 175 1.41 -6.80 -17.02
N THR A 176 0.66 -7.31 -16.03
CA THR A 176 -0.69 -6.82 -15.73
C THR A 176 -0.64 -5.35 -15.34
N THR A 177 0.33 -4.97 -14.51
CA THR A 177 0.48 -3.59 -14.05
C THR A 177 0.77 -2.62 -15.19
N LEU A 178 1.60 -3.00 -16.16
CA LEU A 178 1.88 -2.12 -17.31
C LEU A 178 0.60 -1.80 -18.11
N VAL A 179 -0.24 -2.82 -18.31
CA VAL A 179 -1.53 -2.67 -19.00
C VAL A 179 -2.51 -1.87 -18.13
N GLN A 180 -2.64 -2.24 -16.86
CA GLN A 180 -3.56 -1.62 -15.91
C GLN A 180 -3.22 -0.14 -15.67
N MET A 181 -1.94 0.21 -15.52
CA MET A 181 -1.51 1.61 -15.40
C MET A 181 -2.01 2.44 -16.58
N THR A 182 -1.92 1.92 -17.80
CA THR A 182 -2.40 2.63 -18.99
C THR A 182 -3.91 2.86 -18.94
N VAL A 183 -4.67 1.84 -18.54
CA VAL A 183 -6.14 1.94 -18.36
C VAL A 183 -6.50 2.93 -17.27
N ILE A 184 -5.79 2.92 -16.14
CA ILE A 184 -6.03 3.81 -15.00
C ILE A 184 -5.76 5.25 -15.38
N VAL A 185 -4.57 5.54 -15.93
CA VAL A 185 -4.14 6.90 -16.22
C VAL A 185 -5.02 7.52 -17.30
N LEU A 186 -5.20 6.83 -18.42
CA LEU A 186 -6.02 7.35 -19.52
C LEU A 186 -7.50 7.41 -19.14
N GLY A 187 -8.00 6.38 -18.45
CA GLY A 187 -9.39 6.29 -18.04
C GLY A 187 -9.79 7.41 -17.09
N LEU A 188 -9.03 7.60 -16.00
CA LEU A 188 -9.35 8.64 -15.01
C LEU A 188 -9.14 10.05 -15.54
N LEU A 189 -8.12 10.31 -16.37
CA LEU A 189 -7.95 11.63 -17.00
C LEU A 189 -9.10 11.96 -17.96
N TRP A 190 -9.53 10.97 -18.74
CA TRP A 190 -10.63 11.16 -19.66
C TRP A 190 -11.97 11.37 -18.92
N ILE A 191 -12.19 10.67 -17.80
CA ILE A 191 -13.36 10.92 -16.92
C ILE A 191 -13.27 12.30 -16.28
N ALA A 192 -12.08 12.71 -15.79
CA ALA A 192 -11.88 14.05 -15.24
C ALA A 192 -12.19 15.14 -16.25
N LYS A 193 -11.79 14.95 -17.52
CA LYS A 193 -12.20 15.84 -18.61
C LYS A 193 -13.72 15.86 -18.79
N LEU A 194 -14.35 14.68 -18.87
CA LEU A 194 -15.80 14.56 -19.06
C LEU A 194 -16.59 15.27 -17.95
N VAL A 195 -16.17 15.10 -16.69
CA VAL A 195 -16.75 15.79 -15.53
C VAL A 195 -16.47 17.29 -15.59
N GLY A 196 -15.27 17.70 -15.99
CA GLY A 196 -14.92 19.11 -16.18
C GLY A 196 -15.74 19.81 -17.26
N ASP A 197 -16.16 19.09 -18.30
CA ASP A 197 -16.99 19.63 -19.38
C ASP A 197 -18.48 19.77 -18.97
N MET A 198 -18.88 19.31 -17.76
CA MET A 198 -20.25 19.47 -17.25
C MET A 198 -20.52 20.94 -16.87
N PRO A 199 -21.71 21.48 -17.16
CA PRO A 199 -22.04 22.89 -16.89
C PRO A 199 -21.88 23.33 -15.43
N GLU A 200 -22.18 22.43 -14.48
CA GLU A 200 -22.11 22.66 -13.04
C GLU A 200 -20.66 22.77 -12.54
N VAL A 201 -19.72 22.13 -13.26
CA VAL A 201 -18.30 22.05 -12.93
C VAL A 201 -17.52 23.13 -13.67
N ASN A 202 -17.76 23.25 -14.98
CA ASN A 202 -17.20 24.26 -15.88
C ASN A 202 -15.66 24.38 -15.80
N GLY A 203 -14.99 23.22 -15.81
CA GLY A 203 -13.54 23.09 -15.77
C GLY A 203 -12.96 22.93 -14.36
N VAL A 204 -11.62 22.96 -14.26
CA VAL A 204 -10.91 22.69 -13.00
C VAL A 204 -10.90 23.90 -12.07
N ALA A 205 -10.81 25.12 -12.63
CA ALA A 205 -10.67 26.33 -11.83
C ALA A 205 -11.87 26.62 -10.90
N PRO A 206 -13.15 26.46 -11.33
CA PRO A 206 -14.28 26.67 -10.43
C PRO A 206 -14.31 25.68 -9.27
N VAL A 207 -13.94 24.42 -9.52
CA VAL A 207 -13.85 23.37 -8.48
C VAL A 207 -12.83 23.74 -7.41
N ILE A 208 -11.64 24.20 -7.83
CA ILE A 208 -10.60 24.67 -6.91
C ILE A 208 -11.08 25.91 -6.14
N ALA A 209 -11.71 26.88 -6.82
CA ALA A 209 -12.22 28.08 -6.18
C ALA A 209 -13.31 27.77 -5.13
N HIS A 210 -14.22 26.85 -5.44
CA HIS A 210 -15.25 26.38 -4.52
C HIS A 210 -14.63 25.64 -3.32
N ALA A 211 -13.66 24.75 -3.56
CA ALA A 211 -12.91 24.07 -2.51
C ALA A 211 -12.18 25.05 -1.58
N ALA A 212 -11.53 26.07 -2.14
CA ALA A 212 -10.86 27.10 -1.38
C ALA A 212 -11.83 27.91 -0.52
N ALA A 213 -12.97 28.33 -1.09
CA ALA A 213 -14.01 29.06 -0.36
C ALA A 213 -14.64 28.22 0.76
N ALA A 214 -14.71 26.91 0.58
CA ALA A 214 -15.20 25.96 1.58
C ALA A 214 -14.14 25.53 2.61
N GLY A 215 -12.96 26.16 2.64
CA GLY A 215 -11.89 25.85 3.61
C GLY A 215 -11.18 24.51 3.36
N LYS A 216 -11.42 23.84 2.23
CA LYS A 216 -10.91 22.49 1.98
C LYS A 216 -9.39 22.41 1.84
N PHE A 217 -8.73 23.54 1.58
CA PHE A 217 -7.26 23.62 1.51
C PHE A 217 -6.60 24.00 2.83
N GLU A 218 -7.34 24.01 3.95
CA GLU A 218 -6.74 24.05 5.29
C GLU A 218 -5.82 22.84 5.47
N PHE A 219 -4.51 23.12 5.40
CA PHE A 219 -3.47 22.09 5.43
C PHE A 219 -2.84 21.94 6.81
N TRP A 220 -2.63 23.06 7.50
CA TRP A 220 -1.96 23.06 8.80
C TRP A 220 -2.95 22.76 9.92
N PRO A 221 -2.56 21.92 10.90
CA PRO A 221 -3.38 21.73 12.08
C PRO A 221 -3.45 23.04 12.89
N PRO A 222 -4.42 23.15 13.82
CA PRO A 222 -4.40 24.19 14.84
C PRO A 222 -3.03 24.24 15.55
N LEU A 223 -2.62 25.44 15.99
CA LEU A 223 -1.35 25.68 16.70
C LEU A 223 -1.40 25.16 18.16
N GLU A 224 -1.77 23.90 18.30
CA GLU A 224 -1.81 23.15 19.55
C GLU A 224 -0.80 22.02 19.50
N TRP A 225 -0.12 21.78 20.62
CA TRP A 225 0.95 20.79 20.69
C TRP A 225 0.49 19.38 20.27
N ALA A 226 -0.69 18.95 20.72
CA ALA A 226 -1.22 17.63 20.37
C ALA A 226 -1.54 17.53 18.86
N ALA A 227 -2.20 18.54 18.29
CA ALA A 227 -2.56 18.55 16.88
C ALA A 227 -1.32 18.57 15.96
N ALA A 228 -0.30 19.36 16.32
CA ALA A 228 0.96 19.40 15.58
C ALA A 228 1.71 18.06 15.63
N ILE A 229 1.77 17.40 16.79
CA ILE A 229 2.39 16.07 16.91
C ILE A 229 1.60 15.04 16.11
N THR A 230 0.28 15.00 16.20
CA THR A 230 -0.56 14.05 15.45
C THR A 230 -0.38 14.21 13.94
N PHE A 231 -0.36 15.45 13.45
CA PHE A 231 -0.11 15.75 12.05
C PHE A 231 1.26 15.24 11.57
N ILE A 232 2.32 15.50 12.34
CA ILE A 232 3.67 14.99 12.04
C ILE A 232 3.71 13.46 12.14
N ALA A 233 3.05 12.88 13.14
CA ALA A 233 2.99 11.44 13.33
C ALA A 233 2.29 10.74 12.14
N GLY A 234 1.18 11.25 11.64
CA GLY A 234 0.50 10.74 10.44
C GLY A 234 1.41 10.78 9.22
N PHE A 235 2.08 11.92 8.98
CA PHE A 235 3.06 12.09 7.91
C PHE A 235 4.19 11.06 7.98
N LEU A 236 4.78 10.88 9.17
CA LEU A 236 5.91 9.96 9.36
C LEU A 236 5.47 8.49 9.40
N THR A 237 4.24 8.20 9.79
CA THR A 237 3.69 6.83 9.80
C THR A 237 3.67 6.27 8.40
N MET A 238 3.05 6.99 7.46
CA MET A 238 3.10 6.59 6.06
C MET A 238 4.49 6.85 5.45
N GLY A 239 5.10 8.01 5.69
CA GLY A 239 6.37 8.39 5.07
C GLY A 239 7.56 7.49 5.42
N LEU A 240 7.77 7.20 6.71
CA LEU A 240 8.89 6.40 7.17
C LEU A 240 8.50 4.93 7.40
N GLY A 241 7.27 4.67 7.85
CA GLY A 241 6.79 3.31 8.09
C GLY A 241 6.67 2.49 6.81
N SER A 242 6.46 3.11 5.65
CA SER A 242 6.40 2.42 4.38
C SER A 242 7.77 2.05 3.77
N ILE A 243 8.86 2.69 4.18
CA ILE A 243 10.21 2.45 3.62
C ILE A 243 10.68 0.98 3.80
N PRO A 244 10.47 0.33 4.97
CA PRO A 244 10.87 -1.06 5.20
C PRO A 244 9.94 -2.09 4.56
N GLN A 245 8.97 -1.68 3.74
CA GLN A 245 8.02 -2.61 3.16
C GLN A 245 8.67 -3.47 2.06
N GLN A 246 8.28 -4.73 2.03
CA GLN A 246 8.82 -5.71 1.09
C GLN A 246 8.45 -5.35 -0.36
N ASP A 247 7.24 -4.86 -0.61
CA ASP A 247 6.72 -4.52 -1.94
C ASP A 247 7.53 -3.40 -2.62
N VAL A 248 7.95 -2.39 -1.86
CA VAL A 248 8.80 -1.27 -2.32
C VAL A 248 10.18 -1.80 -2.69
N PHE A 249 10.80 -2.56 -1.77
CA PHE A 249 12.10 -3.18 -2.01
C PHE A 249 12.06 -4.12 -3.22
N GLN A 250 11.07 -5.00 -3.29
CA GLN A 250 10.97 -6.05 -4.29
C GLN A 250 10.82 -5.47 -5.71
N ARG A 251 10.07 -4.38 -5.88
CA ARG A 251 9.91 -3.67 -7.17
C ARG A 251 11.20 -3.00 -7.63
N ALA A 252 11.85 -2.26 -6.73
CA ALA A 252 13.15 -1.65 -7.04
C ALA A 252 14.18 -2.73 -7.39
N ASN A 253 14.19 -3.84 -6.64
CA ASN A 253 15.14 -4.92 -6.80
C ASN A 253 14.92 -5.77 -8.06
N ALA A 254 13.71 -5.79 -8.63
CA ALA A 254 13.39 -6.43 -9.91
C ALA A 254 13.92 -5.68 -11.15
N SER A 255 14.48 -4.48 -10.95
CA SER A 255 15.08 -3.67 -12.01
C SER A 255 16.31 -4.32 -12.65
N ARG A 256 16.52 -4.07 -13.95
CA ARG A 256 17.74 -4.55 -14.66
C ARG A 256 19.06 -3.93 -14.21
N ASN A 257 19.04 -2.75 -13.58
CA ASN A 257 20.24 -2.09 -13.05
C ASN A 257 19.91 -1.13 -11.90
N GLU A 258 20.95 -0.71 -11.15
CA GLU A 258 20.79 0.16 -9.98
C GLU A 258 20.20 1.54 -10.31
N ARG A 259 20.46 2.07 -11.52
CA ARG A 259 19.92 3.36 -11.95
C ARG A 259 18.40 3.29 -12.06
N ILE A 260 17.88 2.19 -12.60
CA ILE A 260 16.44 1.97 -12.73
C ILE A 260 15.81 1.68 -11.37
N ALA A 261 16.49 0.95 -10.48
CA ALA A 261 16.00 0.73 -9.12
C ALA A 261 15.78 2.05 -8.36
N VAL A 262 16.69 3.02 -8.55
CA VAL A 262 16.58 4.36 -7.94
C VAL A 262 15.50 5.18 -8.64
N TRP A 263 15.70 5.47 -9.92
CA TRP A 263 14.86 6.45 -10.63
C TRP A 263 13.47 5.90 -10.96
N GLY A 264 13.32 4.59 -11.13
CA GLY A 264 12.02 3.95 -11.32
C GLY A 264 11.11 4.19 -10.12
N THR A 265 11.64 4.07 -8.91
CA THR A 265 10.91 4.35 -7.68
C THR A 265 10.64 5.84 -7.47
N VAL A 266 11.64 6.71 -7.70
CA VAL A 266 11.45 8.16 -7.57
C VAL A 266 10.39 8.69 -8.55
N ILE A 267 10.48 8.30 -9.83
CA ILE A 267 9.51 8.74 -10.84
C ILE A 267 8.13 8.14 -10.55
N GLY A 268 8.05 6.86 -10.18
CA GLY A 268 6.79 6.22 -9.78
C GLY A 268 6.10 6.94 -8.63
N GLY A 269 6.83 7.25 -7.56
CA GLY A 269 6.31 8.00 -6.41
C GLY A 269 5.91 9.44 -6.74
N THR A 270 6.67 10.12 -7.61
CA THR A 270 6.32 11.47 -8.07
C THR A 270 5.06 11.47 -8.92
N LEU A 271 4.91 10.51 -9.84
CA LEU A 271 3.71 10.37 -10.66
C LEU A 271 2.49 10.03 -9.80
N TYR A 272 2.66 9.17 -8.80
CA TYR A 272 1.60 8.86 -7.83
C TYR A 272 1.14 10.13 -7.09
N PHE A 273 2.08 10.94 -6.59
CA PHE A 273 1.76 12.22 -5.92
C PHE A 273 0.95 13.17 -6.80
N VAL A 274 1.36 13.35 -8.06
CA VAL A 274 0.68 14.27 -8.97
C VAL A 274 -0.68 13.72 -9.39
N PHE A 275 -0.78 12.41 -9.59
CA PHE A 275 -1.97 11.78 -10.12
C PHE A 275 -3.07 11.54 -9.06
N SER A 276 -2.72 11.51 -7.76
CA SER A 276 -3.71 11.46 -6.67
C SER A 276 -4.64 12.68 -6.62
N ALA A 277 -4.26 13.79 -7.25
CA ALA A 277 -5.13 14.94 -7.44
C ALA A 277 -6.37 14.62 -8.31
N VAL A 278 -6.31 13.60 -9.17
CA VAL A 278 -7.41 13.27 -10.10
C VAL A 278 -8.62 12.68 -9.36
N PRO A 279 -8.51 11.64 -8.52
CA PRO A 279 -9.62 11.19 -7.68
C PRO A 279 -10.16 12.25 -6.72
N LEU A 280 -9.29 13.12 -6.17
CA LEU A 280 -9.73 14.26 -5.34
C LEU A 280 -10.61 15.21 -6.13
N TYR A 281 -10.17 15.60 -7.32
CA TYR A 281 -10.92 16.46 -8.23
C TYR A 281 -12.27 15.85 -8.60
N LEU A 282 -12.30 14.57 -8.98
CA LEU A 282 -13.53 13.87 -9.35
C LEU A 282 -14.53 13.80 -8.20
N THR A 283 -14.08 13.39 -7.03
CA THR A 283 -14.93 13.27 -5.83
C THR A 283 -15.44 14.62 -5.37
N TYR A 284 -14.59 15.66 -5.37
CA TYR A 284 -15.03 16.99 -4.97
C TYR A 284 -15.99 17.61 -5.99
N SER A 285 -15.83 17.33 -7.28
CA SER A 285 -16.77 17.79 -8.32
C SER A 285 -18.19 17.25 -8.11
N ALA A 286 -18.35 16.07 -7.50
CA ALA A 286 -19.66 15.55 -7.12
C ALA A 286 -20.41 16.49 -6.15
N THR A 287 -19.69 17.26 -5.33
CA THR A 287 -20.29 18.24 -4.41
C THR A 287 -20.92 19.43 -5.14
N LEU A 288 -20.45 19.74 -6.36
CA LEU A 288 -21.01 20.81 -7.21
C LEU A 288 -22.20 20.30 -8.03
N ILE A 289 -22.13 19.05 -8.50
CA ILE A 289 -23.16 18.45 -9.37
C ILE A 289 -24.37 17.98 -8.57
N ASP A 290 -24.16 17.26 -7.47
CA ASP A 290 -25.23 16.77 -6.59
C ASP A 290 -24.85 16.93 -5.10
N PRO A 291 -25.08 18.13 -4.54
CA PRO A 291 -24.82 18.40 -3.13
C PRO A 291 -25.66 17.53 -2.18
N VAL A 292 -26.87 17.13 -2.59
CA VAL A 292 -27.80 16.37 -1.75
C VAL A 292 -27.30 14.94 -1.58
N MET A 293 -26.97 14.26 -2.68
CA MET A 293 -26.35 12.94 -2.64
C MET A 293 -25.06 12.96 -1.84
N THR A 294 -24.21 13.95 -2.10
CA THR A 294 -22.91 14.04 -1.43
C THR A 294 -23.06 14.22 0.08
N THR A 295 -23.95 15.12 0.53
CA THR A 295 -24.21 15.34 1.96
C THR A 295 -24.78 14.09 2.63
N HIS A 296 -25.71 13.39 1.96
CA HIS A 296 -26.26 12.14 2.45
C HIS A 296 -25.19 11.07 2.61
N LEU A 297 -24.34 10.86 1.59
CA LEU A 297 -23.29 9.84 1.64
C LEU A 297 -22.19 10.18 2.64
N LEU A 298 -21.80 11.46 2.78
CA LEU A 298 -20.83 11.88 3.80
C LEU A 298 -21.27 11.53 5.22
N ALA A 299 -22.57 11.56 5.50
CA ALA A 299 -23.12 11.20 6.81
C ALA A 299 -23.17 9.69 7.07
N HIS A 300 -23.04 8.85 6.05
CA HIS A 300 -23.18 7.38 6.18
C HIS A 300 -21.88 6.65 5.82
N ASP A 301 -21.37 6.84 4.60
CA ASP A 301 -20.09 6.31 4.15
C ASP A 301 -19.54 7.19 3.01
N ALA A 302 -18.58 8.05 3.38
CA ALA A 302 -17.94 8.99 2.46
C ALA A 302 -17.20 8.28 1.30
N GLN A 303 -16.82 7.01 1.44
CA GLN A 303 -16.13 6.24 0.40
C GLN A 303 -17.06 5.89 -0.77
N LEU A 304 -18.37 5.96 -0.56
CA LEU A 304 -19.38 5.73 -1.60
C LEU A 304 -19.60 6.94 -2.52
N VAL A 305 -19.11 8.13 -2.17
CA VAL A 305 -19.39 9.37 -2.92
C VAL A 305 -18.96 9.22 -4.38
N LEU A 306 -17.69 8.87 -4.64
CA LEU A 306 -17.19 8.77 -6.00
C LEU A 306 -17.82 7.63 -6.81
N PRO A 307 -17.90 6.37 -6.31
CA PRO A 307 -18.59 5.31 -7.03
C PRO A 307 -20.05 5.64 -7.34
N THR A 308 -20.79 6.16 -6.36
CA THR A 308 -22.21 6.47 -6.53
C THR A 308 -22.39 7.59 -7.54
N PHE A 309 -21.61 8.67 -7.43
CA PHE A 309 -21.60 9.77 -8.38
C PHE A 309 -21.42 9.28 -9.82
N VAL A 310 -20.39 8.46 -10.05
CA VAL A 310 -20.12 7.93 -11.39
C VAL A 310 -21.29 7.11 -11.91
N LYS A 311 -21.85 6.24 -11.06
CA LYS A 311 -22.97 5.35 -11.44
C LYS A 311 -24.24 6.12 -11.78
N THR A 312 -24.54 7.20 -11.05
CA THR A 312 -25.83 7.91 -11.17
C THR A 312 -25.78 9.07 -12.15
N HIS A 313 -24.63 9.71 -12.34
CA HIS A 313 -24.53 10.96 -13.12
C HIS A 313 -23.74 10.84 -14.42
N LEU A 314 -22.89 9.81 -14.60
CA LEU A 314 -22.12 9.64 -15.83
C LEU A 314 -22.83 8.70 -16.81
N PRO A 315 -22.66 8.89 -18.12
CA PRO A 315 -23.21 7.98 -19.12
C PRO A 315 -22.54 6.60 -19.07
N LEU A 316 -23.24 5.57 -19.54
CA LEU A 316 -22.83 4.16 -19.40
C LEU A 316 -21.38 3.89 -19.86
N TYR A 317 -20.93 4.49 -20.96
CA TYR A 317 -19.57 4.29 -21.46
C TYR A 317 -18.51 4.83 -20.48
N ALA A 318 -18.78 5.94 -19.81
CA ALA A 318 -17.90 6.52 -18.80
C ALA A 318 -17.91 5.68 -17.51
N GLN A 319 -19.07 5.16 -17.11
CA GLN A 319 -19.17 4.21 -16.00
C GLN A 319 -18.31 2.97 -16.25
N ILE A 320 -18.39 2.37 -17.45
CA ILE A 320 -17.59 1.19 -17.81
C ILE A 320 -16.09 1.48 -17.69
N ILE A 321 -15.64 2.64 -18.20
CA ILE A 321 -14.22 3.02 -18.14
C ILE A 321 -13.79 3.25 -16.68
N PHE A 322 -14.59 3.96 -15.88
CA PHE A 322 -14.27 4.25 -14.48
C PHE A 322 -14.14 2.97 -13.67
N TYR A 323 -15.16 2.11 -13.71
CA TYR A 323 -15.17 0.89 -12.91
C TYR A 323 -14.16 -0.13 -13.42
N GLY A 324 -13.88 -0.16 -14.73
CA GLY A 324 -12.76 -0.90 -15.29
C GLY A 324 -11.42 -0.43 -14.71
N ALA A 325 -11.17 0.89 -14.69
CA ALA A 325 -9.96 1.48 -14.10
C ALA A 325 -9.87 1.26 -12.58
N LEU A 326 -10.98 1.42 -11.85
CA LEU A 326 -11.06 1.22 -10.41
C LEU A 326 -10.75 -0.23 -10.03
N LEU A 327 -11.41 -1.19 -10.68
CA LEU A 327 -11.10 -2.61 -10.48
C LEU A 327 -9.67 -2.94 -10.88
N SER A 328 -9.17 -2.32 -11.96
CA SER A 328 -7.78 -2.47 -12.40
C SER A 328 -6.81 -2.13 -11.30
N VAL A 329 -6.99 -0.97 -10.66
CA VAL A 329 -6.01 -0.53 -9.69
C VAL A 329 -6.09 -1.31 -8.40
N ILE A 330 -7.30 -1.56 -7.89
CA ILE A 330 -7.49 -2.32 -6.66
C ILE A 330 -6.90 -3.73 -6.80
N MET A 331 -7.10 -4.37 -7.95
CA MET A 331 -6.49 -5.69 -8.23
C MET A 331 -4.96 -5.59 -8.32
N SER A 332 -4.42 -4.62 -9.05
CA SER A 332 -2.96 -4.46 -9.19
C SER A 332 -2.27 -4.29 -7.84
N THR A 333 -2.85 -3.49 -6.94
CA THR A 333 -2.36 -3.31 -5.57
C THR A 333 -2.51 -4.60 -4.78
N ALA A 334 -3.73 -5.17 -4.71
CA ALA A 334 -4.02 -6.33 -3.89
C ALA A 334 -3.11 -7.52 -4.20
N SER A 335 -2.83 -7.79 -5.47
CA SER A 335 -1.91 -8.87 -5.85
C SER A 335 -0.46 -8.62 -5.45
N GLY A 336 0.00 -7.38 -5.65
CA GLY A 336 1.34 -6.96 -5.26
C GLY A 336 1.56 -7.05 -3.74
N THR A 337 0.58 -6.58 -2.96
CA THR A 337 0.60 -6.58 -1.50
C THR A 337 0.27 -7.95 -0.91
N LEU A 338 -0.34 -8.87 -1.66
CA LEU A 338 -0.52 -10.26 -1.26
C LEU A 338 0.75 -11.10 -1.49
N LEU A 339 1.48 -10.83 -2.58
CA LEU A 339 2.72 -11.52 -2.93
C LEU A 339 3.86 -11.17 -1.95
N ALA A 340 4.03 -9.88 -1.62
CA ALA A 340 5.12 -9.39 -0.77
C ALA A 340 5.23 -10.09 0.61
N PRO A 341 4.19 -10.12 1.47
CA PRO A 341 4.25 -10.82 2.76
C PRO A 341 4.42 -12.33 2.57
N SER A 342 3.83 -12.91 1.53
CA SER A 342 3.93 -14.34 1.26
C SER A 342 5.36 -14.77 0.95
N VAL A 343 6.09 -13.94 0.21
CA VAL A 343 7.52 -14.13 -0.07
C VAL A 343 8.36 -13.97 1.20
N THR A 344 8.09 -12.94 2.00
CA THR A 344 8.80 -12.72 3.27
C THR A 344 8.60 -13.89 4.24
N ILE A 345 7.37 -14.38 4.38
CA ILE A 345 7.06 -15.53 5.25
C ILE A 345 7.73 -16.81 4.70
N SER A 346 7.64 -17.08 3.40
CA SER A 346 8.17 -18.31 2.83
C SER A 346 9.71 -18.37 2.89
N GLU A 347 10.39 -17.29 2.50
CA GLU A 347 11.86 -17.23 2.45
C GLU A 347 12.47 -16.99 3.84
N ASN A 348 11.97 -16.00 4.59
CA ASN A 348 12.62 -15.59 5.83
C ASN A 348 12.10 -16.30 7.07
N ILE A 349 10.94 -16.96 7.03
CA ILE A 349 10.38 -17.65 8.21
C ILE A 349 10.37 -19.16 7.98
N ILE A 350 9.58 -19.64 7.01
CA ILE A 350 9.32 -21.07 6.83
C ILE A 350 10.56 -21.83 6.39
N LYS A 351 11.23 -21.39 5.32
CA LYS A 351 12.41 -22.07 4.76
C LYS A 351 13.49 -22.38 5.79
N GLU A 352 13.70 -21.45 6.71
CA GLU A 352 14.75 -21.52 7.72
C GLU A 352 14.33 -22.28 8.99
N LEU A 353 13.02 -22.51 9.18
CA LEU A 353 12.52 -23.46 10.19
C LEU A 353 12.60 -24.92 9.70
N MET A 354 12.89 -25.14 8.40
CA MET A 354 12.95 -26.50 7.86
C MET A 354 14.31 -27.18 8.16
N PRO A 355 14.32 -28.48 8.52
CA PRO A 355 15.52 -29.20 8.99
C PRO A 355 16.70 -29.33 8.01
N HIS A 356 16.57 -28.87 6.76
CA HIS A 356 17.60 -29.02 5.74
C HIS A 356 17.80 -27.69 4.99
N HIS A 357 18.91 -27.01 5.28
CA HIS A 357 19.36 -25.72 4.74
C HIS A 357 19.59 -25.68 3.21
N ARG A 358 19.12 -26.69 2.46
CA ARG A 358 19.17 -26.77 1.00
C ARG A 358 17.79 -27.09 0.46
N MET A 359 16.90 -26.10 0.54
CA MET A 359 15.61 -26.16 -0.13
C MET A 359 15.80 -25.88 -1.63
N SER A 360 15.29 -26.75 -2.50
CA SER A 360 15.28 -26.48 -3.94
C SER A 360 14.39 -25.28 -4.26
N GLN A 361 14.69 -24.58 -5.35
CA GLN A 361 13.91 -23.44 -5.83
C GLN A 361 12.44 -23.82 -6.12
N GLU A 362 12.20 -25.05 -6.58
CA GLU A 362 10.85 -25.58 -6.83
C GLU A 362 10.04 -25.76 -5.55
N LYS A 363 10.67 -26.29 -4.49
CA LYS A 363 10.01 -26.49 -3.21
C LYS A 363 9.69 -25.15 -2.53
N LEU A 364 10.57 -24.18 -2.64
CA LEU A 364 10.33 -22.81 -2.17
C LEU A 364 9.17 -22.15 -2.91
N LEU A 365 9.07 -22.34 -4.24
CA LEU A 365 7.94 -21.86 -5.02
C LEU A 365 6.62 -22.47 -4.53
N TRP A 366 6.58 -23.79 -4.30
CA TRP A 366 5.40 -24.47 -3.76
C TRP A 366 4.99 -23.95 -2.39
N ILE A 367 5.94 -23.80 -1.46
CA ILE A 367 5.67 -23.24 -0.13
C ILE A 367 5.12 -21.82 -0.25
N THR A 368 5.74 -20.99 -1.09
CA THR A 368 5.29 -19.61 -1.30
C THR A 368 3.84 -19.57 -1.79
N ARG A 369 3.46 -20.46 -2.71
CA ARG A 369 2.07 -20.60 -3.17
C ARG A 369 1.11 -21.01 -2.06
N CYS A 370 1.49 -21.96 -1.21
CA CYS A 370 0.69 -22.34 -0.04
C CYS A 370 0.52 -21.18 0.95
N VAL A 371 1.58 -20.40 1.17
CA VAL A 371 1.52 -19.20 2.02
C VAL A 371 0.59 -18.15 1.44
N VAL A 372 0.62 -17.91 0.11
CA VAL A 372 -0.33 -17.00 -0.55
C VAL A 372 -1.78 -17.40 -0.25
N VAL A 373 -2.13 -18.68 -0.38
CA VAL A 373 -3.48 -19.18 -0.07
C VAL A 373 -3.84 -18.95 1.41
N ALA A 374 -2.94 -19.32 2.32
CA ALA A 374 -3.18 -19.16 3.75
C ALA A 374 -3.32 -17.69 4.17
N PHE A 375 -2.46 -16.81 3.63
CA PHE A 375 -2.49 -15.39 3.90
C PHE A 375 -3.75 -14.72 3.33
N THR A 376 -4.23 -15.15 2.15
CA THR A 376 -5.54 -14.71 1.65
C THR A 376 -6.67 -15.06 2.61
N GLY A 377 -6.63 -16.24 3.24
CA GLY A 377 -7.59 -16.61 4.28
C GLY A 377 -7.60 -15.63 5.46
N LEU A 378 -6.41 -15.23 5.93
CA LEU A 378 -6.26 -14.22 7.00
C LEU A 378 -6.74 -12.83 6.56
N VAL A 379 -6.47 -12.45 5.31
CA VAL A 379 -6.96 -11.19 4.72
C VAL A 379 -8.47 -11.16 4.67
N VAL A 380 -9.12 -12.24 4.24
CA VAL A 380 -10.60 -12.34 4.24
C VAL A 380 -11.13 -12.25 5.66
N PHE A 381 -10.55 -12.98 6.61
CA PHE A 381 -10.95 -12.91 8.01
C PHE A 381 -10.86 -11.48 8.57
N TYR A 382 -9.73 -10.80 8.38
CA TYR A 382 -9.54 -9.42 8.84
C TYR A 382 -10.47 -8.42 8.12
N SER A 383 -10.75 -8.63 6.82
CA SER A 383 -11.70 -7.81 6.05
C SER A 383 -13.13 -7.91 6.59
N LEU A 384 -13.55 -9.10 7.03
CA LEU A 384 -14.88 -9.29 7.61
C LEU A 384 -14.97 -8.68 9.01
N TRP A 385 -13.88 -8.77 9.79
CA TRP A 385 -13.78 -8.13 11.10
C TRP A 385 -13.78 -6.59 11.00
N SER A 386 -13.13 -6.02 9.98
CA SER A 386 -13.09 -4.57 9.78
C SER A 386 -14.46 -3.98 9.45
N LEU A 387 -15.34 -4.74 8.76
CA LEU A 387 -16.72 -4.33 8.52
C LEU A 387 -17.56 -4.23 9.81
N GLN A 388 -17.24 -5.03 10.82
CA GLN A 388 -17.95 -5.01 12.11
C GLN A 388 -17.52 -3.84 13.01
N THR A 389 -16.32 -3.32 12.77
CA THR A 389 -15.70 -2.24 13.56
C THR A 389 -15.74 -0.90 12.82
N GLU A 390 -16.43 -0.83 11.68
CA GLU A 390 -16.59 0.37 10.84
C GLU A 390 -15.25 1.06 10.49
N THR A 391 -14.18 0.27 10.38
CA THR A 391 -12.85 0.81 10.04
C THR A 391 -12.81 1.18 8.55
N SER A 392 -12.50 2.44 8.25
CA SER A 392 -12.39 2.92 6.86
C SER A 392 -11.19 2.31 6.12
N ILE A 393 -11.22 2.31 4.78
CA ILE A 393 -10.11 1.84 3.93
C ILE A 393 -8.82 2.58 4.31
N HIS A 394 -8.88 3.91 4.47
CA HIS A 394 -7.72 4.73 4.83
C HIS A 394 -7.13 4.33 6.19
N GLN A 395 -7.96 4.17 7.22
CA GLN A 395 -7.51 3.74 8.55
C GLN A 395 -6.90 2.34 8.55
N MET A 396 -7.45 1.40 7.78
CA MET A 396 -6.89 0.04 7.64
C MET A 396 -5.46 0.10 7.09
N VAL A 397 -5.19 1.01 6.14
CA VAL A 397 -3.87 1.17 5.56
C VAL A 397 -2.93 1.94 6.50
N GLU A 398 -3.38 3.02 7.13
CA GLU A 398 -2.55 3.77 8.08
C GLU A 398 -2.11 2.89 9.27
N ASN A 399 -3.02 2.08 9.80
CA ASN A 399 -2.73 1.15 10.90
C ASN A 399 -1.69 0.08 10.53
N ALA A 400 -1.63 -0.34 9.26
CA ALA A 400 -0.58 -1.25 8.80
C ALA A 400 0.82 -0.65 9.01
N TYR A 401 1.00 0.63 8.67
CA TYR A 401 2.32 1.25 8.70
C TYR A 401 2.79 1.67 10.10
N LYS A 402 1.87 1.78 11.08
CA LYS A 402 2.24 1.95 12.50
C LYS A 402 3.20 0.86 12.97
N VAL A 403 2.94 -0.40 12.59
CA VAL A 403 3.74 -1.57 12.98
C VAL A 403 5.19 -1.42 12.52
N THR A 404 5.37 -1.09 11.25
CA THR A 404 6.69 -1.04 10.60
C THR A 404 7.47 0.22 10.96
N LEU A 405 6.76 1.33 11.22
CA LEU A 405 7.36 2.53 11.82
C LEU A 405 7.96 2.22 13.19
N ALA A 406 7.21 1.53 14.05
CA ALA A 406 7.61 1.27 15.43
C ALA A 406 8.82 0.31 15.53
N CYS A 407 8.98 -0.64 14.61
CA CYS A 407 9.98 -1.71 14.79
C CYS A 407 10.98 -1.92 13.64
N ALA A 408 10.65 -1.57 12.39
CA ALA A 408 11.45 -1.94 11.22
C ALA A 408 12.26 -0.76 10.66
N PHE A 409 11.71 0.45 10.69
CA PHE A 409 12.34 1.63 10.10
C PHE A 409 13.70 1.96 10.73
N VAL A 410 13.77 2.05 12.05
CA VAL A 410 15.00 2.39 12.77
C VAL A 410 16.11 1.36 12.52
N PRO A 411 15.89 0.03 12.65
CA PRO A 411 16.88 -0.96 12.26
C PRO A 411 17.32 -0.90 10.80
N LEU A 412 16.41 -0.58 9.87
CA LEU A 412 16.79 -0.45 8.47
C LEU A 412 17.78 0.70 8.24
N VAL A 413 17.44 1.89 8.74
CA VAL A 413 18.27 3.10 8.61
C VAL A 413 19.61 2.92 9.31
N ALA A 414 19.58 2.49 10.58
CA ALA A 414 20.79 2.28 11.37
C ALA A 414 21.68 1.19 10.76
N GLY A 415 21.08 0.12 10.22
CA GLY A 415 21.80 -0.97 9.59
C GLY A 415 22.59 -0.52 8.35
N LEU A 416 21.98 0.34 7.53
CA LEU A 416 22.60 0.85 6.29
C LEU A 416 23.65 1.93 6.55
N TYR A 417 23.36 2.86 7.45
CA TYR A 417 24.15 4.10 7.56
C TYR A 417 24.95 4.22 8.86
N TRP A 418 24.60 3.47 9.90
CA TRP A 418 25.29 3.57 11.18
C TRP A 418 26.24 2.38 11.43
N LYS A 419 27.54 2.66 11.31
CA LYS A 419 28.61 1.65 11.50
C LYS A 419 28.58 0.97 12.86
N ARG A 420 28.06 1.64 13.91
CA ARG A 420 27.98 1.08 15.27
C ARG A 420 26.74 0.22 15.51
N ALA A 421 25.77 0.21 14.59
CA ALA A 421 24.55 -0.57 14.79
C ALA A 421 24.89 -2.07 14.93
N ASN A 422 24.22 -2.75 15.85
CA ASN A 422 24.50 -4.15 16.15
C ASN A 422 23.25 -4.91 16.63
N ASN A 423 23.40 -6.20 16.89
CA ASN A 423 22.31 -7.11 17.23
C ASN A 423 21.54 -6.69 18.49
N LEU A 424 22.25 -6.20 19.51
CA LEU A 424 21.63 -5.75 20.75
C LEU A 424 20.81 -4.47 20.51
N GLY A 425 21.38 -3.50 19.77
CA GLY A 425 20.66 -2.30 19.37
C GLY A 425 19.39 -2.61 18.57
N ALA A 426 19.49 -3.47 17.57
CA ALA A 426 18.33 -3.88 16.78
C ALA A 426 17.27 -4.63 17.60
N GLY A 427 17.68 -5.55 18.48
CA GLY A 427 16.77 -6.26 19.37
C GLY A 427 16.03 -5.32 20.33
N LEU A 428 16.74 -4.38 20.97
CA LEU A 428 16.14 -3.39 21.86
C LEU A 428 15.22 -2.41 21.10
N SER A 429 15.61 -2.00 19.89
CA SER A 429 14.80 -1.16 19.01
C SER A 429 13.43 -1.81 18.74
N ILE A 430 13.41 -3.09 18.37
CA ILE A 430 12.18 -3.83 18.11
C ILE A 430 11.34 -3.96 19.38
N VAL A 431 11.95 -4.44 20.48
CA VAL A 431 11.21 -4.71 21.73
C VAL A 431 10.63 -3.42 22.29
N LEU A 432 11.45 -2.38 22.48
CA LEU A 432 10.98 -1.13 23.08
C LEU A 432 9.99 -0.39 22.18
N GLY A 433 10.19 -0.43 20.85
CA GLY A 433 9.27 0.21 19.91
C GLY A 433 7.89 -0.46 19.89
N LEU A 434 7.85 -1.80 19.79
CA LEU A 434 6.59 -2.55 19.77
C LEU A 434 5.87 -2.49 21.13
N THR A 435 6.59 -2.65 22.24
CA THR A 435 5.96 -2.63 23.56
C THR A 435 5.37 -1.27 23.87
N ALA A 436 6.08 -0.19 23.53
CA ALA A 436 5.57 1.17 23.72
C ALA A 436 4.33 1.45 22.88
N TRP A 437 4.39 1.13 21.58
CA TRP A 437 3.26 1.33 20.68
C TRP A 437 2.05 0.54 21.15
N ILE A 438 2.18 -0.77 21.39
CA ILE A 438 1.07 -1.63 21.82
C ILE A 438 0.52 -1.18 23.17
N ALA A 439 1.39 -0.93 24.16
CA ALA A 439 0.93 -0.51 25.49
C ALA A 439 0.17 0.81 25.43
N MET A 440 0.61 1.77 24.61
CA MET A 440 -0.09 3.05 24.45
C MET A 440 -1.39 2.91 23.66
N GLU A 441 -1.45 2.06 22.64
CA GLU A 441 -2.71 1.81 21.91
C GLU A 441 -3.81 1.27 22.85
N PHE A 442 -3.45 0.48 23.86
CA PHE A 442 -4.41 -0.02 24.86
C PHE A 442 -4.66 0.94 26.03
N ALA A 443 -3.62 1.62 26.52
CA ALA A 443 -3.73 2.42 27.75
C ALA A 443 -4.12 3.88 27.50
N ALA A 444 -3.71 4.45 26.36
CA ALA A 444 -3.91 5.86 26.03
C ALA A 444 -3.89 6.10 24.50
N PRO A 445 -4.86 5.56 23.75
CA PRO A 445 -4.90 5.70 22.29
C PRO A 445 -5.00 7.17 21.84
N ASP A 446 -5.70 8.01 22.62
CA ASP A 446 -5.91 9.43 22.36
C ASP A 446 -4.88 10.34 23.06
N ALA A 447 -3.74 9.78 23.48
CA ALA A 447 -2.68 10.57 24.10
C ALA A 447 -2.16 11.66 23.14
N ALA A 448 -1.77 12.82 23.69
CA ALA A 448 -1.17 13.91 22.93
C ALA A 448 0.10 13.49 22.15
N LEU A 449 0.77 12.42 22.61
CA LEU A 449 1.81 11.74 21.86
C LEU A 449 1.21 10.46 21.26
N PRO A 450 0.99 10.39 19.93
CA PRO A 450 0.41 9.22 19.29
C PRO A 450 1.22 7.95 19.57
N PRO A 451 0.56 6.80 19.83
CA PRO A 451 1.21 5.55 20.21
C PRO A 451 2.36 5.14 19.27
N GLN A 452 2.14 5.22 17.96
CA GLN A 452 3.13 4.84 16.95
C GLN A 452 4.36 5.77 16.94
N PHE A 453 4.17 7.04 17.28
CA PHE A 453 5.27 8.01 17.36
C PHE A 453 6.10 7.79 18.62
N ALA A 454 5.48 7.44 19.74
CA ALA A 454 6.18 6.97 20.93
C ALA A 454 6.98 5.68 20.65
N GLY A 455 6.37 4.74 19.91
CA GLY A 455 7.04 3.53 19.42
C GLY A 455 8.30 3.85 18.60
N LEU A 456 8.21 4.79 17.65
CA LEU A 456 9.36 5.26 16.87
C LEU A 456 10.48 5.82 17.76
N ILE A 457 10.14 6.69 18.72
CA ILE A 457 11.11 7.31 19.63
C ILE A 457 11.82 6.23 20.46
N LEU A 458 11.07 5.30 21.04
CA LEU A 458 11.64 4.25 21.89
C LEU A 458 12.40 3.19 21.08
N SER A 459 12.03 2.97 19.82
CA SER A 459 12.80 2.20 18.87
C SER A 459 14.17 2.83 18.61
N ALA A 460 14.19 4.14 18.33
CA ALA A 460 15.43 4.91 18.15
C ALA A 460 16.31 4.89 19.41
N ALA A 461 15.70 5.08 20.58
CA ALA A 461 16.41 5.01 21.86
C ALA A 461 17.01 3.61 22.10
N GLY A 462 16.24 2.54 21.86
CA GLY A 462 16.70 1.16 21.98
C GLY A 462 17.88 0.85 21.05
N MET A 463 17.80 1.29 19.80
CA MET A 463 18.90 1.19 18.83
C MET A 463 20.15 1.90 19.33
N ALA A 464 20.01 3.13 19.83
CA ALA A 464 21.13 3.93 20.32
C ALA A 464 21.80 3.29 21.54
N ILE A 465 21.01 2.97 22.57
CA ILE A 465 21.47 2.40 23.85
C ILE A 465 22.17 1.06 23.62
N GLY A 466 21.52 0.13 22.91
CA GLY A 466 22.10 -1.20 22.66
C GLY A 466 23.35 -1.15 21.81
N SER A 467 23.41 -0.22 20.85
CA SER A 467 24.57 -0.08 19.98
C SER A 467 25.80 0.47 20.73
N MET A 468 25.59 1.42 21.64
CA MET A 468 26.67 2.00 22.45
C MET A 468 27.16 1.05 23.55
N ALA A 469 26.25 0.35 24.24
CA ALA A 469 26.60 -0.56 25.33
C ALA A 469 27.53 -1.72 24.89
N ALA A 470 27.34 -2.24 23.68
CA ALA A 470 28.19 -3.30 23.14
C ALA A 470 29.55 -2.79 22.63
N THR A 471 29.66 -1.50 22.29
CA THR A 471 30.93 -0.89 21.85
C THR A 471 31.91 -0.76 23.01
N GLN A 472 31.43 -0.49 24.21
CA GLN A 472 32.24 -0.41 25.44
C GLN A 472 32.76 -1.77 25.93
N ARG A 473 32.20 -2.90 25.47
CA ARG A 473 32.71 -4.25 25.81
C ARG A 473 33.86 -4.73 24.93
N ARG A 474 34.19 -3.99 23.87
CA ARG A 474 35.28 -4.31 22.92
C ARG A 474 36.50 -3.38 23.04
N ALA A 475 36.41 -2.32 23.83
CA ALA A 475 37.52 -1.49 24.27
C ALA A 475 37.90 -1.91 25.69
#